data_AF-A0A3N0XX75-F1
#
_entry.id   AF-A0A3N0XX75-F1
#
_cell.length_a   1.000
_cell.length_b   1.000
_cell.length_c   1.000
_cell.angle_alpha   90.00
_cell.angle_beta   90.00
_cell.angle_gamma   90.00
#
_symmetry.space_group_name_H-M   'P 1'
#
loop_
_entity.id
_entity.type
_entity.pdbx_description
1 polymer ?
#
loop_
_entity_poly.entity_id
_entity_poly.type
_entity_poly.pdbx_seq_one_letter_code
_entity_poly.pdbx_strand_id
1 'polypeptide(L)'
;IHTYRPEDHRNLKKTPNHVFKFVCCVISLSLCVFQALGCCYFLHESLKNIQQFDFKAKKFKKVVGKEVCSEALNSAAMLEKEKFPQDYFPECKWSRKGFIRTRWALGDCAFDLVNIHLFHDASNLVAWEKSPSVYSGTRQKALGFVLDR
;
A
#
# COMPACT_ATOMS: atom_id res chain seq x y z
N ILE A 1 7.79 14.76 8.08
CA ILE A 1 6.53 13.99 8.03
C ILE A 1 5.39 14.96 8.35
N HIS A 2 4.70 15.47 7.34
CA HIS A 2 3.56 16.38 7.55
C HIS A 2 2.34 15.51 7.82
N THR A 3 1.80 15.58 9.04
CA THR A 3 0.55 14.93 9.40
C THR A 3 -0.60 15.76 8.83
N TYR A 4 -1.41 15.15 7.96
CA TYR A 4 -2.57 15.81 7.37
C TYR A 4 -3.57 16.17 8.47
N ARG A 5 -3.82 17.47 8.67
CA ARG A 5 -4.84 17.96 9.60
C ARG A 5 -6.10 18.33 8.81
N PRO A 6 -7.31 18.19 9.39
CA PRO A 6 -8.55 18.62 8.76
C PRO A 6 -8.55 20.09 8.32
N GLU A 7 -7.68 20.90 8.91
CA GLU A 7 -7.50 22.33 8.61
C GLU A 7 -6.76 22.58 7.30
N ASP A 8 -5.97 21.61 6.81
CA ASP A 8 -5.25 21.67 5.55
C ASP A 8 -6.21 21.67 4.34
N HIS A 9 -7.47 21.23 4.53
CA HIS A 9 -8.53 21.35 3.53
C HIS A 9 -8.84 22.80 3.13
N ARG A 10 -8.66 23.77 4.03
CA ARG A 10 -8.93 25.19 3.72
C ARG A 10 -7.83 25.86 2.91
N ASN A 11 -6.59 25.37 3.00
CA ASN A 11 -5.43 25.95 2.32
C ASN A 11 -5.12 25.37 0.94
N LEU A 12 -5.73 24.24 0.55
CA LEU A 12 -5.62 23.66 -0.79
C LEU A 12 -6.31 24.48 -1.90
N LYS A 13 -6.98 25.59 -1.59
CA LYS A 13 -7.73 26.42 -2.55
C LYS A 13 -6.94 27.56 -3.21
N LYS A 14 -5.62 27.68 -3.01
CA LYS A 14 -4.84 28.85 -3.48
C LYS A 14 -3.58 28.54 -4.29
N THR A 15 -3.57 27.49 -5.10
CA THR A 15 -2.53 27.29 -6.14
C THR A 15 -3.18 26.97 -7.49
N PRO A 16 -3.08 27.83 -8.52
CA PRO A 16 -3.92 27.73 -9.72
C PRO A 16 -3.66 26.61 -10.74
N ASN A 17 -2.74 25.65 -10.55
CA ASN A 17 -2.32 24.78 -11.67
C ASN A 17 -2.16 23.27 -11.40
N HIS A 18 -2.61 22.73 -10.26
CA HIS A 18 -2.50 21.27 -10.02
C HIS A 18 -3.75 20.71 -9.35
N VAL A 19 -4.81 20.48 -10.11
CA VAL A 19 -6.02 19.81 -9.61
C VAL A 19 -5.80 18.31 -9.62
N PHE A 20 -5.10 17.81 -8.60
CA PHE A 20 -5.10 16.37 -8.33
C PHE A 20 -6.49 15.96 -7.83
N LYS A 21 -7.09 14.94 -8.45
CA LYS A 21 -8.21 14.25 -7.82
C LYS A 21 -7.64 13.35 -6.75
N PHE A 22 -8.10 13.55 -5.51
CA PHE A 22 -7.81 12.60 -4.45
C PHE A 22 -8.65 11.35 -4.72
N VAL A 23 -8.00 10.27 -5.16
CA VAL A 23 -8.71 9.09 -5.65
C VAL A 23 -8.59 7.90 -4.72
N CYS A 24 -7.53 7.78 -3.90
CA CYS A 24 -7.48 6.69 -2.92
C CYS A 24 -6.55 7.01 -1.74
N CYS A 25 -7.12 7.17 -0.55
CA CYS A 25 -6.39 7.06 0.72
C CYS A 25 -6.66 5.67 1.28
N VAL A 26 -5.64 4.83 1.34
CA VAL A 26 -5.67 3.57 2.09
C VAL A 26 -4.70 3.74 3.24
N ILE A 27 -5.16 4.37 4.31
CA ILE A 27 -4.33 4.55 5.50
C ILE A 27 -4.57 3.38 6.44
N SER A 28 -3.59 2.47 6.60
CA SER A 28 -3.57 1.56 7.76
C SER A 28 -3.00 2.27 8.95
N LEU A 29 -3.75 3.15 9.59
CA LEU A 29 -3.40 3.60 10.93
C LEU A 29 -4.14 2.70 11.92
N SER A 30 -3.51 1.59 12.32
CA SER A 30 -3.88 1.00 13.61
C SER A 30 -3.31 1.92 14.69
N LEU A 31 -4.15 2.79 15.25
CA LEU A 31 -3.80 3.75 16.31
C LEU A 31 -3.23 3.09 17.58
N CYS A 32 -3.40 1.77 17.76
CA CYS A 32 -2.98 1.06 18.97
C CYS A 32 -1.63 0.31 18.82
N VAL A 33 -1.10 0.13 17.60
CA VAL A 33 0.14 -0.63 17.41
C VAL A 33 0.91 -0.02 16.23
N PHE A 34 2.10 0.56 16.46
CA PHE A 34 2.96 1.20 15.46
C PHE A 34 3.17 0.33 14.22
N GLN A 35 2.25 0.40 13.27
CA GLN A 35 2.32 -0.29 11.99
C GLN A 35 1.45 0.36 10.96
N ALA A 36 2.06 1.31 10.28
CA ALA A 36 1.45 2.01 9.18
C ALA A 36 1.75 1.27 7.86
N LEU A 37 1.06 0.16 7.58
CA LEU A 37 1.07 -0.40 6.22
C LEU A 37 0.01 0.33 5.40
N GLY A 38 0.33 1.50 4.86
CA GLY A 38 -0.64 2.33 4.11
C GLY A 38 -0.17 2.64 2.70
N CYS A 39 -1.09 3.01 1.83
CA CYS A 39 -0.79 3.61 0.54
C CYS A 39 -1.75 4.78 0.27
N CYS A 40 -1.21 5.86 -0.30
CA CYS A 40 -2.00 7.00 -0.74
C CYS A 40 -1.69 7.24 -2.20
N TYR A 41 -2.71 7.19 -3.05
CA TYR A 41 -2.57 7.35 -4.49
C TYR A 41 -3.22 8.68 -4.92
N PHE A 42 -2.40 9.54 -5.51
CA PHE A 42 -2.82 10.82 -6.09
C PHE A 42 -2.92 10.64 -7.60
N LEU A 43 -4.12 10.82 -8.14
CA LEU A 43 -4.37 10.68 -9.57
C LEU A 43 -4.63 12.05 -10.16
N HIS A 44 -3.89 12.40 -11.20
CA HIS A 44 -4.08 13.66 -11.91
C HIS A 44 -5.40 13.62 -12.70
N GLU A 45 -6.13 14.73 -12.75
CA GLU A 45 -7.45 14.78 -13.40
C GLU A 45 -7.42 14.56 -14.93
N SER A 46 -6.24 14.67 -15.54
CA SER A 46 -6.04 14.34 -16.96
C SER A 46 -6.21 12.84 -17.23
N LEU A 47 -5.98 11.99 -16.23
CA LEU A 47 -6.17 10.55 -16.35
C LEU A 47 -7.67 10.24 -16.51
N LYS A 48 -8.01 9.57 -17.59
CA LYS A 48 -9.37 9.12 -17.91
C LYS A 48 -9.47 7.60 -17.78
N ASN A 49 -10.71 7.11 -17.70
CA ASN A 49 -11.00 5.67 -17.70
C ASN A 49 -10.25 4.90 -16.61
N ILE A 50 -10.15 5.48 -15.41
CA ILE A 50 -9.51 4.87 -14.26
C ILE A 50 -10.49 3.87 -13.63
N GLN A 51 -10.01 2.65 -13.41
CA GLN A 51 -10.74 1.62 -12.70
C GLN A 51 -9.85 1.01 -11.61
N GLN A 52 -10.46 0.60 -10.50
CA GLN A 52 -9.81 -0.15 -9.44
C GLN A 52 -10.47 -1.52 -9.34
N PHE A 53 -9.65 -2.54 -9.12
CA PHE A 53 -10.13 -3.91 -8.99
C PHE A 53 -10.75 -4.13 -7.61
N ASP A 54 -11.96 -4.68 -7.62
CA ASP A 54 -12.60 -5.23 -6.43
C ASP A 54 -12.21 -6.70 -6.31
N PHE A 55 -11.36 -7.03 -5.33
CA PHE A 55 -10.88 -8.39 -5.05
C PHE A 55 -12.00 -9.32 -4.56
N LYS A 56 -13.04 -8.79 -3.93
CA LYS A 56 -14.18 -9.58 -3.45
C LYS A 56 -15.14 -9.94 -4.60
N ALA A 57 -15.44 -8.96 -5.45
CA ALA A 57 -16.32 -9.13 -6.62
C ALA A 57 -15.57 -9.63 -7.86
N LYS A 58 -14.23 -9.70 -7.81
CA LYS A 58 -13.33 -10.11 -8.89
C LYS A 58 -13.56 -9.34 -10.20
N LYS A 59 -13.78 -8.03 -10.12
CA LYS A 59 -14.03 -7.18 -11.29
C LYS A 59 -13.51 -5.76 -11.10
N PHE A 60 -13.18 -5.11 -12.21
CA PHE A 60 -12.85 -3.69 -12.20
C PHE A 60 -14.11 -2.84 -11.99
N LYS A 61 -13.96 -1.79 -11.18
CA LYS A 61 -14.98 -0.78 -10.90
C LYS A 61 -14.43 0.58 -11.27
N LYS A 62 -15.24 1.37 -11.98
CA LYS A 62 -14.90 2.74 -12.35
C LYS A 62 -14.71 3.58 -11.08
N VAL A 63 -13.64 4.36 -11.06
CA VAL A 63 -13.37 5.26 -9.94
C VAL A 63 -13.94 6.64 -10.24
N VAL A 64 -14.83 7.13 -9.37
CA VAL A 64 -15.61 8.36 -9.61
C VAL A 64 -14.99 9.59 -8.94
N GLY A 65 -14.07 9.37 -7.98
CA GLY A 65 -13.29 10.41 -7.30
C GLY A 65 -13.73 10.61 -5.84
N LYS A 66 -12.75 10.83 -4.96
CA LYS A 66 -12.89 10.96 -3.49
C LYS A 66 -13.27 9.67 -2.76
N GLU A 67 -12.56 8.58 -3.04
CA GLU A 67 -12.68 7.34 -2.26
C GLU A 67 -11.62 7.35 -1.14
N VAL A 68 -12.07 7.42 0.11
CA VAL A 68 -11.23 7.29 1.30
C VAL A 68 -11.64 5.99 1.98
N CYS A 69 -10.72 5.02 2.04
CA CYS A 69 -10.93 3.78 2.75
C CYS A 69 -10.10 3.81 4.03
N SER A 70 -10.61 4.51 5.05
CA SER A 70 -9.90 4.74 6.32
C SER A 70 -10.21 3.72 7.41
N GLU A 71 -11.41 3.12 7.43
CA GLU A 71 -11.92 2.49 8.66
C GLU A 71 -12.02 0.97 8.66
N ALA A 72 -11.75 0.28 7.55
CA ALA A 72 -11.83 -1.18 7.57
C ALA A 72 -10.96 -1.87 6.50
N LEU A 73 -9.63 -1.79 6.63
CA LEU A 73 -8.72 -2.46 5.69
C LEU A 73 -8.92 -3.97 5.57
N ASN A 74 -9.39 -4.62 6.63
CA ASN A 74 -9.65 -6.06 6.59
C ASN A 74 -10.95 -6.41 5.83
N SER A 75 -11.83 -5.45 5.58
CA SER A 75 -13.06 -5.64 4.79
C SER A 75 -13.10 -4.81 3.50
N ALA A 76 -12.04 -4.05 3.23
CA ALA A 76 -11.91 -3.21 2.06
C ALA A 76 -11.78 -4.07 0.81
N ALA A 77 -12.86 -4.18 0.03
CA ALA A 77 -12.92 -4.99 -1.17
C ALA A 77 -11.95 -4.54 -2.27
N MET A 78 -11.47 -3.30 -2.23
CA MET A 78 -10.62 -2.67 -3.24
C MET A 78 -9.11 -2.87 -3.00
N LEU A 79 -8.74 -3.61 -1.96
CA LEU A 79 -7.36 -3.96 -1.66
C LEU A 79 -7.26 -5.42 -1.24
N GLU A 80 -6.08 -5.98 -1.42
CA GLU A 80 -5.67 -7.22 -0.80
C GLU A 80 -4.62 -6.91 0.25
N LYS A 81 -4.76 -7.49 1.43
CA LYS A 81 -3.81 -7.37 2.53
C LYS A 81 -3.50 -8.75 3.07
N GLU A 82 -2.24 -9.12 3.08
CA GLU A 82 -1.82 -10.42 3.58
C GLU A 82 -0.56 -10.30 4.45
N LYS A 83 -0.47 -11.19 5.45
CA LYS A 83 0.73 -11.38 6.24
C LYS A 83 1.61 -12.43 5.59
N PHE A 84 2.92 -12.23 5.67
CA PHE A 84 3.86 -13.25 5.28
C PHE A 84 3.82 -14.44 6.25
N PRO A 85 4.19 -15.65 5.78
CA PRO A 85 4.38 -16.80 6.65
C PRO A 85 5.29 -16.51 7.85
N GLN A 86 4.95 -17.09 9.01
CA GLN A 86 5.63 -16.81 10.28
C GLN A 86 7.07 -17.32 10.30
N ASP A 87 7.38 -18.39 9.56
CA ASP A 87 8.71 -18.95 9.39
C ASP A 87 9.67 -18.04 8.61
N TYR A 88 9.18 -17.01 7.92
CA TYR A 88 10.03 -16.02 7.26
C TYR A 88 10.67 -15.05 8.26
N PHE A 89 10.10 -14.97 9.47
CA PHE A 89 10.51 -14.06 10.54
C PHE A 89 10.65 -14.82 11.87
N PRO A 90 11.61 -15.76 11.96
CA PRO A 90 11.72 -16.69 13.09
C PRO A 90 12.02 -15.99 14.43
N GLU A 91 12.66 -14.82 14.38
CA GLU A 91 13.00 -14.02 15.58
C GLU A 91 11.79 -13.30 16.18
N CYS A 92 10.64 -13.26 15.50
CA CYS A 92 9.47 -12.50 15.93
C CYS A 92 8.23 -13.39 16.02
N LYS A 93 7.86 -13.88 17.21
CA LYS A 93 6.71 -14.79 17.44
C LYS A 93 5.37 -14.32 16.85
N TRP A 94 5.20 -13.00 16.70
CA TRP A 94 4.01 -12.39 16.09
C TRP A 94 4.46 -11.43 15.00
N SER A 95 4.94 -11.99 13.89
CA SER A 95 5.37 -11.16 12.78
C SER A 95 4.20 -10.38 12.25
N ARG A 96 4.43 -9.09 12.11
CA ARG A 96 3.46 -8.18 11.56
C ARG A 96 3.81 -7.79 10.11
N LYS A 97 4.70 -8.53 9.48
CA LYS A 97 5.21 -8.27 8.13
C LYS A 97 4.26 -8.82 7.08
N GLY A 98 4.19 -8.17 5.94
CA GLY A 98 3.18 -8.47 4.93
C GLY A 98 3.18 -7.44 3.82
N PHE A 99 2.11 -7.45 3.04
CA PHE A 99 1.94 -6.50 1.95
C PHE A 99 0.50 -6.01 1.84
N ILE A 100 0.34 -4.88 1.16
CA ILE A 100 -0.93 -4.43 0.61
C ILE A 100 -0.77 -4.32 -0.90
N ARG A 101 -1.74 -4.84 -1.63
CA ARG A 101 -1.84 -4.74 -3.07
C ARG A 101 -3.14 -4.05 -3.46
N THR A 102 -3.05 -3.12 -4.39
CA THR A 102 -4.18 -2.58 -5.12
C THR A 102 -3.95 -2.82 -6.61
N ARG A 103 -5.00 -3.22 -7.32
CA ARG A 103 -4.95 -3.44 -8.76
C ARG A 103 -5.74 -2.36 -9.49
N TRP A 104 -5.13 -1.78 -10.50
CA TRP A 104 -5.66 -0.64 -11.24
C TRP A 104 -5.70 -0.96 -12.72
N ALA A 105 -6.63 -0.31 -13.42
CA ALA A 105 -6.64 -0.25 -14.87
C ALA A 105 -6.77 1.22 -15.31
N LEU A 106 -5.82 1.66 -16.13
CA LEU A 106 -5.78 2.99 -16.74
C LEU A 106 -5.82 2.77 -18.27
N GLY A 107 -6.98 3.02 -18.88
CA GLY A 107 -7.20 2.64 -20.28
C GLY A 107 -7.04 1.12 -20.45
N ASP A 108 -6.18 0.71 -21.38
CA ASP A 108 -5.93 -0.70 -21.70
C ASP A 108 -4.77 -1.32 -20.87
N CYS A 109 -4.21 -0.56 -19.93
CA CYS A 109 -3.12 -1.02 -19.08
C CYS A 109 -3.63 -1.37 -17.67
N ALA A 110 -3.51 -2.64 -17.29
CA ALA A 110 -3.76 -3.11 -15.93
C ALA A 110 -2.45 -3.37 -15.19
N PHE A 111 -2.35 -2.91 -13.94
CA PHE A 111 -1.15 -3.06 -13.12
C PHE A 111 -1.46 -3.13 -11.63
N ASP A 112 -0.53 -3.71 -10.89
CA ASP A 112 -0.58 -3.81 -9.43
C ASP A 112 0.37 -2.80 -8.80
N LEU A 113 -0.13 -2.09 -7.78
CA LEU A 113 0.68 -1.29 -6.87
C LEU A 113 0.76 -2.05 -5.56
N VAL A 114 1.98 -2.45 -5.19
CA VAL A 114 2.23 -3.27 -4.00
C VAL A 114 3.12 -2.53 -3.03
N ASN A 115 2.63 -2.34 -1.80
CA ASN A 115 3.44 -1.89 -0.68
C ASN A 115 3.83 -3.09 0.19
N ILE A 116 5.13 -3.40 0.23
CA ILE A 116 5.68 -4.54 0.96
C ILE A 116 6.40 -4.04 2.21
N HIS A 117 6.06 -4.61 3.37
CA HIS A 117 6.71 -4.34 4.65
C HIS A 117 7.44 -5.59 5.14
N LEU A 118 8.77 -5.54 5.08
CA LEU A 118 9.69 -6.58 5.49
C LEU A 118 10.30 -6.27 6.87
N PHE A 119 11.58 -6.54 7.09
CA PHE A 119 12.26 -6.35 8.38
C PHE A 119 12.46 -4.87 8.77
N HIS A 120 13.05 -4.65 9.94
CA HIS A 120 13.33 -3.32 10.51
C HIS A 120 14.57 -2.68 9.90
N ASP A 121 14.68 -1.35 9.95
CA ASP A 121 15.80 -0.62 9.34
C ASP A 121 17.18 -1.07 9.84
N ALA A 122 17.30 -1.46 11.13
CA ALA A 122 18.53 -2.02 11.68
C ALA A 122 19.04 -3.26 10.92
N SER A 123 18.12 -4.09 10.39
CA SER A 123 18.48 -5.26 9.59
C SER A 123 19.06 -4.89 8.22
N ASN A 124 18.82 -3.68 7.70
CA ASN A 124 19.48 -3.23 6.47
C ASN A 124 20.99 -3.07 6.67
N LEU A 125 21.44 -2.64 7.85
CA LEU A 125 22.86 -2.49 8.16
C LEU A 125 23.54 -3.86 8.21
N VAL A 126 22.94 -4.80 8.94
CA VAL A 126 23.44 -6.19 9.00
C VAL A 126 23.40 -6.87 7.64
N ALA A 127 22.40 -6.56 6.81
CA ALA A 127 22.31 -7.08 5.44
C ALA A 127 23.47 -6.65 4.54
N TRP A 128 24.14 -5.53 4.85
CA TRP A 128 25.28 -4.99 4.12
C TRP A 128 26.60 -5.68 4.51
N GLU A 129 26.69 -6.23 5.72
CA GLU A 129 27.93 -6.80 6.27
C GLU A 129 28.38 -8.08 5.54
N LYS A 130 27.44 -8.86 5.00
CA LYS A 130 27.70 -10.12 4.29
C LYS A 130 26.73 -10.31 3.12
N SER A 131 27.23 -10.79 1.99
CA SER A 131 26.43 -11.09 0.80
C SER A 131 26.59 -12.56 0.35
N PRO A 132 25.49 -13.32 0.16
CA PRO A 132 24.12 -12.95 0.46
C PRO A 132 23.85 -12.95 1.98
N SER A 133 23.08 -11.98 2.46
CA SER A 133 22.62 -11.96 3.85
C SER A 133 21.31 -12.74 4.01
N VAL A 134 21.03 -13.21 5.23
CA VAL A 134 19.73 -13.82 5.58
C VAL A 134 18.57 -12.89 5.19
N TYR A 135 18.73 -11.59 5.41
CA TYR A 135 17.72 -10.59 5.03
C TYR A 135 17.51 -10.48 3.53
N SER A 136 18.56 -10.61 2.70
CA SER A 136 18.40 -10.65 1.24
C SER A 136 17.61 -11.88 0.78
N GLY A 137 17.83 -13.04 1.41
CA GLY A 137 17.03 -14.24 1.17
C GLY A 137 15.57 -14.06 1.59
N THR A 138 15.31 -13.42 2.74
CA THR A 138 13.94 -13.07 3.16
C THR A 138 13.25 -12.11 2.19
N ARG A 139 13.96 -11.10 1.64
CA ARG A 139 13.41 -10.21 0.59
C ARG A 139 12.97 -11.02 -0.63
N GLN A 140 13.82 -11.94 -1.10
CA GLN A 140 13.54 -12.77 -2.26
C GLN A 140 12.30 -13.66 -2.03
N LYS A 141 12.24 -14.36 -0.89
CA LYS A 141 11.09 -15.20 -0.53
C LYS A 141 9.79 -14.41 -0.42
N ALA A 142 9.84 -13.25 0.23
CA ALA A 142 8.68 -12.39 0.39
C ALA A 142 8.19 -11.82 -0.95
N LEU A 143 9.11 -11.43 -1.85
CA LEU A 143 8.74 -11.02 -3.20
C LEU A 143 8.13 -12.18 -4.00
N GLY A 144 8.70 -13.38 -3.94
CA GLY A 144 8.12 -14.57 -4.56
C GLY A 144 6.70 -14.84 -4.07
N PHE A 145 6.48 -14.80 -2.75
CA PHE A 145 5.15 -14.95 -2.15
C PHE A 145 4.12 -13.93 -2.68
N VAL A 146 4.55 -12.69 -2.93
CA VAL A 146 3.68 -11.64 -3.49
C VAL A 146 3.35 -11.91 -4.96
N LEU A 147 4.32 -12.38 -5.74
CA LEU A 147 4.17 -12.60 -7.19
C LEU A 147 3.38 -13.88 -7.53
N ASP A 148 3.43 -14.89 -6.67
CA ASP A 148 2.75 -16.18 -6.89
C ASP A 148 1.23 -16.14 -6.65
N ARG A 149 0.67 -14.99 -6.25
CA ARG A 149 -0.75 -14.78 -5.96
C ARG A 149 -1.36 -13.72 -6.86
#